data_AF-A0A356DBN7-F1
#
_entry.id   AF-A0A356DBN7-F1
#
_cell.length_a   1.000
_cell.length_b   1.000
_cell.length_c   1.000
_cell.angle_alpha   90.00
_cell.angle_beta   90.00
_cell.angle_gamma   90.00
#
_symmetry.space_group_name_H-M   'P 1'
#
loop_
_entity.id
_entity.type
_entity.pdbx_description
1 polymer ?
#
loop_
_entity_poly.entity_id
_entity_poly.type
_entity_poly.pdbx_seq_one_letter_code
_entity_poly.pdbx_strand_id
1 'polypeptide(L)'
;MNTTQLLLLALNCINENRELSHTELSKIYVFYRTEIDYKNISIDEFMLNQNWLLTDEYNTQKVMNFIETYLHLSSKKAKSRKRYVEQNSW
;
A
#
# COMPACT_ATOMS: atom_id res chain seq x y z
N MET A 1 4.07 -7.30 7.37
CA MET A 1 3.18 -7.66 6.25
C MET A 1 4.05 -7.89 5.03
N ASN A 2 3.75 -8.85 4.16
CA ASN A 2 4.45 -9.07 2.89
C ASN A 2 3.49 -8.87 1.69
N THR A 3 3.99 -8.95 0.45
CA THR A 3 3.18 -8.73 -0.77
C THR A 3 1.97 -9.67 -0.82
N THR A 4 2.13 -10.95 -0.50
CA THR A 4 1.01 -11.91 -0.49
C THR A 4 -0.06 -11.52 0.53
N GLN A 5 0.33 -11.09 1.72
CA GLN A 5 -0.61 -10.61 2.75
C GLN A 5 -1.30 -9.32 2.34
N LEU A 6 -0.61 -8.42 1.64
CA LEU A 6 -1.20 -7.20 1.06
C LEU A 6 -2.26 -7.56 0.01
N LEU A 7 -1.96 -8.53 -0.86
CA LEU A 7 -2.89 -9.04 -1.88
C LEU A 7 -4.14 -9.67 -1.25
N LEU A 8 -3.95 -10.58 -0.28
CA LEU A 8 -5.05 -11.24 0.42
C LEU A 8 -5.92 -10.24 1.19
N LEU A 9 -5.31 -9.22 1.81
CA LEU A 9 -6.04 -8.16 2.48
C LEU A 9 -6.92 -7.39 1.51
N ALA A 10 -6.38 -6.99 0.35
CA ALA A 10 -7.16 -6.30 -0.67
C ALA A 10 -8.32 -7.15 -1.20
N LEU A 11 -8.07 -8.43 -1.48
CA LEU A 11 -9.09 -9.39 -1.90
C LEU A 11 -10.22 -9.51 -0.86
N ASN A 12 -9.88 -9.71 0.41
CA ASN A 12 -10.87 -9.84 1.49
C ASN A 12 -11.69 -8.55 1.64
N CYS A 13 -11.04 -7.38 1.64
CA CYS A 13 -11.74 -6.10 1.71
C CYS A 13 -12.72 -5.89 0.56
N ILE A 14 -12.32 -6.22 -0.67
CA ILE A 14 -13.17 -6.09 -1.85
C ILE A 14 -14.34 -7.07 -1.79
N ASN A 15 -14.08 -8.33 -1.44
CA ASN A 15 -15.10 -9.37 -1.35
C ASN A 15 -16.14 -9.09 -0.26
N GLU A 16 -15.70 -8.56 0.89
CA GLU A 16 -16.56 -8.17 2.00
C GLU A 16 -17.20 -6.77 1.82
N ASN A 17 -16.85 -6.05 0.75
CA ASN A 17 -17.20 -4.65 0.55
C ASN A 17 -16.94 -3.79 1.78
N ARG A 18 -15.76 -3.96 2.41
CA ARG A 18 -15.38 -3.26 3.64
C ARG A 18 -14.17 -2.37 3.47
N GLU A 19 -14.12 -1.34 4.32
CA GLU A 19 -12.95 -0.51 4.48
C GLU A 19 -11.88 -1.17 5.35
N LEU A 20 -10.66 -0.64 5.27
CA LEU A 20 -9.55 -1.05 6.11
C LEU A 20 -9.70 -0.49 7.52
N SER A 21 -9.43 -1.34 8.51
CA SER A 21 -9.30 -0.90 9.90
C SER A 21 -8.04 -0.05 10.11
N HIS A 22 -8.01 0.71 11.20
CA HIS A 22 -6.81 1.47 11.59
C HIS A 22 -5.55 0.61 11.74
N THR A 23 -5.70 -0.62 12.21
CA THR A 23 -4.60 -1.58 12.34
C THR A 23 -4.07 -2.00 10.98
N GLU A 24 -4.95 -2.27 10.01
CA GLU A 24 -4.56 -2.64 8.65
C GLU A 24 -3.92 -1.48 7.90
N LEU A 25 -4.47 -0.27 8.02
CA LEU A 25 -3.84 0.94 7.50
C LEU A 25 -2.43 1.13 8.08
N SER A 26 -2.23 0.83 9.37
CA SER A 26 -0.91 0.90 10.01
C SER A 26 0.04 -0.17 9.47
N LYS A 27 -0.45 -1.39 9.22
CA LYS A 27 0.34 -2.46 8.58
C LYS A 27 0.75 -2.11 7.15
N ILE A 28 -0.14 -1.53 6.35
CA ILE A 28 0.17 -1.04 5.00
C ILE A 28 1.18 0.10 5.05
N TYR A 29 1.06 1.01 6.01
CA TYR A 29 2.06 2.06 6.19
C TYR A 29 3.45 1.50 6.50
N VAL A 30 3.55 0.52 7.41
CA VAL A 30 4.83 -0.15 7.70
C VAL A 30 5.36 -0.84 6.45
N PHE A 31 4.53 -1.58 5.73
CA PHE A 31 4.90 -2.20 4.46
C PHE A 31 5.45 -1.19 3.45
N TYR A 32 4.74 -0.07 3.23
CA TYR A 32 5.20 0.99 2.36
C TYR A 32 6.57 1.53 2.79
N ARG A 33 6.77 1.76 4.08
CA ARG A 33 8.04 2.27 4.61
C ARG A 33 9.19 1.30 4.37
N THR A 34 8.98 -0.01 4.52
CA THR A 34 10.05 -1.01 4.44
C THR A 34 10.31 -1.52 3.03
N GLU A 35 9.26 -1.74 2.25
CA GLU A 35 9.36 -2.40 0.94
C GLU A 35 9.46 -1.42 -0.23
N ILE A 36 9.07 -0.15 -0.03
CA ILE A 36 9.00 0.85 -1.10
C ILE A 36 9.92 2.03 -0.76
N ASP A 37 9.61 2.81 0.29
CA ASP A 37 10.37 4.04 0.60
C ASP A 37 11.83 3.73 0.99
N TYR A 38 12.06 2.76 1.88
CA TYR A 38 13.42 2.40 2.30
C TYR A 38 14.25 1.77 1.17
N LYS A 39 13.61 1.01 0.28
CA LYS A 39 14.27 0.40 -0.88
C LYS A 39 14.43 1.37 -2.06
N ASN A 40 13.94 2.60 -1.92
CA ASN A 40 13.97 3.64 -2.95
C ASN A 40 13.30 3.19 -4.27
N ILE A 41 12.22 2.43 -4.17
CA ILE A 41 11.40 1.95 -5.30
C ILE A 41 10.19 2.87 -5.41
N SER A 42 9.72 3.17 -6.63
CA SER A 42 8.44 3.88 -6.80
C SER A 42 7.24 2.95 -6.59
N ILE A 43 6.05 3.50 -6.30
CA ILE A 43 4.83 2.66 -6.19
C ILE A 43 4.56 1.99 -7.53
N ASP A 44 4.65 2.73 -8.63
CA ASP A 44 4.42 2.23 -9.99
C ASP A 44 5.38 1.08 -10.33
N GLU A 45 6.67 1.25 -10.05
CA GLU A 45 7.68 0.21 -10.23
C GLU A 45 7.40 -1.02 -9.36
N PHE A 46 7.02 -0.82 -8.09
CA PHE A 46 6.62 -1.92 -7.21
C PHE A 46 5.44 -2.69 -7.80
N MET A 47 4.39 -2.00 -8.27
CA MET A 47 3.18 -2.60 -8.84
C MET A 47 3.47 -3.40 -10.11
N LEU A 48 4.34 -2.89 -10.99
CA LEU A 48 4.75 -3.56 -12.24
C LEU A 48 5.61 -4.80 -11.98
N ASN A 49 6.43 -4.77 -10.93
CA ASN A 49 7.33 -5.87 -10.60
C ASN A 49 6.65 -7.05 -9.87
N GLN A 50 5.37 -6.92 -9.48
CA GLN A 50 4.65 -8.01 -8.85
C GLN A 50 3.96 -8.89 -9.88
N ASN A 51 4.06 -10.21 -9.69
CA ASN A 51 3.25 -11.18 -10.42
C ASN A 51 1.90 -11.35 -9.72
N TRP A 52 0.93 -10.49 -10.04
CA TRP A 52 -0.43 -10.55 -9.52
C TRP A 52 -1.19 -11.75 -10.11
N LEU A 53 -0.95 -12.95 -9.58
CA LEU A 53 -1.60 -14.18 -10.01
C LEU A 53 -3.09 -14.18 -9.60
N LEU A 54 -3.93 -13.56 -10.44
CA LEU A 54 -5.38 -13.51 -10.29
C LEU A 54 -6.04 -14.09 -11.55
N THR A 55 -7.12 -14.84 -11.37
CA THR A 55 -7.76 -15.63 -12.44
C THR A 55 -8.67 -14.83 -13.38
N ASP A 56 -8.98 -13.58 -13.04
CA ASP A 56 -9.88 -12.70 -13.79
C ASP A 56 -9.31 -11.27 -13.88
N GLU A 57 -9.24 -10.74 -15.11
CA GLU A 57 -8.67 -9.43 -15.42
C GLU A 57 -9.46 -8.28 -14.77
N TYR A 58 -10.78 -8.37 -14.74
CA TYR A 58 -11.62 -7.32 -14.14
C TYR A 58 -11.40 -7.23 -12.62
N ASN A 59 -11.39 -8.38 -11.94
CA ASN A 59 -11.06 -8.45 -10.52
C ASN A 59 -9.59 -8.08 -10.25
N THR A 60 -8.68 -8.37 -11.17
CA THR A 60 -7.27 -7.96 -11.09
C THR A 60 -7.14 -6.45 -11.01
N GLN A 61 -7.79 -5.72 -11.93
CA GLN A 61 -7.70 -4.26 -11.94
C GLN A 61 -8.27 -3.64 -10.66
N LYS A 62 -9.39 -4.16 -10.14
CA LYS A 62 -9.97 -3.68 -8.87
C LYS A 62 -9.01 -3.84 -7.70
N VAL A 63 -8.39 -5.01 -7.59
CA VAL A 63 -7.44 -5.32 -6.53
C VAL A 63 -6.19 -4.45 -6.64
N MET A 64 -5.66 -4.27 -7.85
CA MET A 64 -4.51 -3.41 -8.09
C MET A 64 -4.80 -1.95 -7.71
N ASN A 65 -5.93 -1.39 -8.16
CA ASN A 65 -6.35 -0.02 -7.83
C ASN A 65 -6.50 0.17 -6.31
N PHE A 66 -7.04 -0.83 -5.61
CA PHE A 66 -7.16 -0.80 -4.15
C PHE A 66 -5.78 -0.71 -3.50
N ILE A 67 -4.86 -1.61 -3.86
CA ILE A 67 -3.51 -1.65 -3.30
C ILE A 67 -2.78 -0.32 -3.55
N GLU A 68 -2.77 0.14 -4.80
CA GLU A 68 -2.12 1.38 -5.22
C GLU A 68 -2.65 2.59 -4.42
N THR A 69 -3.97 2.69 -4.24
CA THR A 69 -4.60 3.76 -3.45
C THR A 69 -4.03 3.84 -2.04
N TYR A 70 -3.95 2.71 -1.33
CA TYR A 70 -3.47 2.70 0.06
C TYR A 70 -1.96 2.83 0.19
N LEU A 71 -1.19 2.42 -0.83
CA LEU A 71 0.23 2.75 -0.91
C LEU A 71 0.45 4.26 -1.09
N HIS A 72 -0.34 4.93 -1.95
CA HIS A 72 -0.27 6.38 -2.09
C HIS A 72 -0.68 7.13 -0.82
N LEU A 73 -1.71 6.66 -0.10
CA LEU A 73 -2.08 7.22 1.20
C LEU A 73 -0.94 7.08 2.21
N SER A 74 -0.26 5.94 2.22
CA SER A 74 0.92 5.72 3.06
C SER A 74 2.09 6.63 2.70
N SER A 75 2.31 6.86 1.40
CA SER A 75 3.31 7.82 0.90
C SER A 75 3.01 9.26 1.36
N LYS A 76 1.76 9.71 1.23
CA LYS A 76 1.32 11.03 1.71
C LYS A 76 1.56 11.18 3.21
N LYS A 77 1.22 10.16 4.01
CA LYS A 77 1.47 10.12 5.46
C LYS A 77 2.96 10.15 5.81
N ALA A 78 3.80 9.48 5.04
CA ALA A 78 5.25 9.54 5.25
C ALA A 78 5.82 10.92 4.95
N LYS A 79 5.39 11.55 3.84
CA LYS A 79 5.81 12.90 3.44
C LYS A 79 5.38 13.96 4.45
N SER A 80 4.16 13.89 4.97
CA SER A 80 3.69 14.85 5.99
C SER A 80 4.49 14.76 7.29
N ARG A 81 4.87 13.55 7.72
CA ARG A 81 5.73 13.36 8.90
C ARG A 81 7.14 13.91 8.70
N LYS A 82 7.76 13.69 7.54
CA LYS A 82 9.09 14.26 7.23
C LYS A 82 9.06 15.79 7.35
N ARG A 83 8.06 16.45 6.74
CA ARG A 83 7.88 17.91 6.84
C ARG A 83 7.69 18.40 8.28
N TYR A 84 6.93 17.69 9.10
CA TYR A 84 6.73 18.05 10.50
C TYR A 84 8.03 17.96 11.32
N VAL A 85 8.85 16.92 11.08
CA VAL A 85 10.15 16.78 11.76
C VAL A 85 11.08 17.91 11.33
N GLU A 86 11.20 18.19 10.03
CA GLU A 86 12.02 19.29 9.49
C GLU A 86 11.61 20.67 10.04
N GLN A 87 10.31 20.91 10.23
CA GLN A 87 9.81 22.18 10.79
C GLN A 87 10.06 22.35 12.30
N ASN A 88 10.22 21.25 13.05
CA ASN A 88 10.36 21.27 14.51
C ASN A 88 11.77 20.87 14.99
N SER A 89 12.76 20.84 14.11
CA SER A 89 14.17 20.50 14.45
C SER A 89 15.05 21.74 14.68
N TRP A 90 14.48 22.83 15.22
CA TRP A 90 15.18 24.10 15.52
C TRP A 90 15.33 24.32 17.02
#